data_AF-A0A9P6SK68-F1
#
_entry.id   AF-A0A9P6SK68-F1
#
_cell.length_a   1.000
_cell.length_b   1.000
_cell.length_c   1.000
_cell.angle_alpha   90.00
_cell.angle_beta   90.00
_cell.angle_gamma   90.00
#
_symmetry.space_group_name_H-M   'P 1'
#
loop_
_entity.id
_entity.type
_entity.pdbx_description
1 polymer ?
#
loop_
_entity_poly.entity_id
_entity_poly.type
_entity_poly.pdbx_seq_one_letter_code
_entity_poly.pdbx_strand_id
1 'polypeptide(L)'
;MRLIKQNDDDLAAVEAMRGGAIGALKYCTVALFTGGVLNAAWPKFRAVRPPQKMWLMVAAFLGGFGNGSDTAFTNFERRDREMQIRLANQRRHDILYGNPGEKQQAAAASLSSSPSPSSSSSSSSLK
;
A
#
# COMPACT_ATOMS: atom_id res chain seq x y z
N MET A 1 -9.94 10.50 -11.74
CA MET A 1 -8.90 9.49 -12.04
C MET A 1 -7.47 9.93 -11.71
N ARG A 2 -7.05 11.21 -11.93
CA ARG A 2 -5.67 11.67 -11.68
C ARG A 2 -5.26 11.71 -10.20
N LEU A 3 -6.20 12.04 -9.30
CA LEU A 3 -5.96 12.13 -7.85
C LEU A 3 -5.75 10.78 -7.17
N ILE A 4 -6.42 9.72 -7.66
CA ILE A 4 -6.27 8.36 -7.09
C ILE A 4 -4.87 7.83 -7.41
N LYS A 5 -4.41 8.03 -8.65
CA LYS A 5 -3.07 7.64 -9.08
C LYS A 5 -1.96 8.38 -8.32
N GLN A 6 -2.15 9.66 -7.99
CA GLN A 6 -1.19 10.42 -7.18
C GLN A 6 -1.04 9.86 -5.77
N ASN A 7 -2.14 9.45 -5.12
CA ASN A 7 -2.05 8.84 -3.79
C ASN A 7 -1.31 7.50 -3.83
N ASP A 8 -1.51 6.69 -4.86
CA ASP A 8 -0.82 5.40 -5.01
C ASP A 8 0.67 5.60 -5.29
N ASP A 9 1.03 6.58 -6.13
CA ASP A 9 2.42 6.95 -6.40
C ASP A 9 3.13 7.48 -5.13
N ASP A 10 2.44 8.27 -4.30
CA ASP A 10 2.97 8.78 -3.03
C ASP A 10 3.18 7.66 -2.00
N LEU A 11 2.24 6.70 -1.92
CA LEU A 11 2.38 5.54 -1.03
C LEU A 11 3.53 4.63 -1.45
N ALA A 12 3.69 4.38 -2.76
CA ALA A 12 4.80 3.63 -3.30
C ALA A 12 6.14 4.32 -3.02
N ALA A 13 6.20 5.64 -3.17
CA ALA A 13 7.40 6.43 -2.87
C ALA A 13 7.79 6.36 -1.39
N VAL A 14 6.82 6.42 -0.46
CA VAL A 14 7.09 6.29 0.99
C VAL A 14 7.62 4.90 1.33
N GLU A 15 7.02 3.84 0.79
CA GLU A 15 7.47 2.47 1.03
C GLU A 15 8.88 2.22 0.46
N ALA A 16 9.17 2.81 -0.70
CA ALA A 16 10.50 2.77 -1.30
C ALA A 16 11.55 3.58 -0.54
N MET A 17 11.22 4.77 -0.04
CA MET A 17 12.13 5.54 0.83
C MET A 17 12.44 4.78 2.12
N ARG A 18 11.44 4.10 2.70
CA ARG A 18 11.63 3.27 3.89
C ARG A 18 12.49 2.05 3.59
N GLY A 19 12.24 1.37 2.47
CA GLY A 19 13.07 0.26 1.99
C GLY A 19 14.51 0.68 1.72
N GLY A 20 14.69 1.82 1.05
CA GLY A 20 15.98 2.44 0.80
C GLY A 20 16.70 2.81 2.09
N ALA A 21 16.02 3.39 3.08
CA ALA A 21 16.63 3.72 4.37
C ALA A 21 17.13 2.48 5.12
N ILE A 22 16.34 1.39 5.11
CA ILE A 22 16.73 0.10 5.72
C ILE A 22 17.90 -0.51 4.97
N GLY A 23 17.86 -0.49 3.63
CA GLY A 23 18.95 -0.96 2.78
C GLY A 23 20.23 -0.17 3.02
N ALA A 24 20.16 1.16 3.06
CA ALA A 24 21.29 2.04 3.34
C ALA A 24 21.92 1.73 4.70
N LEU A 25 21.11 1.52 5.74
CA LEU A 25 21.59 1.11 7.08
C LEU A 25 22.35 -0.22 7.02
N LYS A 26 21.82 -1.23 6.32
CA LYS A 26 22.47 -2.55 6.19
C LYS A 26 23.82 -2.47 5.49
N TYR A 27 23.92 -1.70 4.40
CA TYR A 27 25.19 -1.59 3.69
C TYR A 27 26.17 -0.67 4.41
N CYS A 28 25.69 0.33 5.14
CA CYS A 28 26.54 1.20 5.96
C CYS A 28 27.18 0.43 7.13
N THR A 29 26.47 -0.51 7.77
CA THR A 29 27.07 -1.38 8.80
C THR A 29 28.14 -2.30 8.22
N VAL A 30 27.89 -2.87 7.03
CA VAL A 30 28.89 -3.68 6.31
C VAL A 30 30.11 -2.85 5.94
N ALA A 31 29.91 -1.60 5.50
CA ALA A 31 31.00 -0.69 5.14
C ALA A 31 31.84 -0.26 6.35
N LEU A 32 31.22 -0.02 7.50
CA LEU A 32 31.95 0.22 8.76
C LEU A 32 32.82 -0.96 9.14
N PHE A 33 32.26 -2.16 9.11
CA PHE A 33 32.99 -3.38 9.43
C PHE A 33 34.15 -3.60 8.47
N THR A 34 33.88 -3.52 7.16
CA THR A 34 34.88 -3.69 6.11
C THR A 34 35.96 -2.61 6.19
N GLY A 35 35.58 -1.36 6.45
CA GLY A 35 36.51 -0.24 6.65
C GLY A 35 37.40 -0.46 7.88
N GLY A 36 36.86 -0.99 8.97
CA GLY A 36 37.62 -1.36 10.17
C GLY A 36 38.64 -2.47 9.88
N VAL A 37 38.21 -3.53 9.19
CA VAL A 37 39.08 -4.64 8.78
C VAL A 37 40.19 -4.16 7.84
N LEU A 38 39.86 -3.36 6.83
CA LEU A 38 40.83 -2.79 5.89
C LEU A 38 41.83 -1.86 6.59
N ASN A 39 41.38 -1.11 7.59
CA ASN A 39 42.26 -0.23 8.36
C ASN A 39 43.20 -1.03 9.29
N ALA A 40 42.81 -2.22 9.74
CA ALA A 40 43.66 -3.09 10.56
C ALA A 40 44.63 -3.93 9.71
N ALA A 41 44.15 -4.51 8.61
CA ALA A 41 44.90 -5.48 7.81
C ALA A 41 45.74 -4.85 6.68
N TRP A 42 45.36 -3.67 6.17
CA TRP A 42 45.98 -3.11 4.97
C TRP A 42 46.71 -1.78 5.23
N PRO A 43 48.07 -1.76 5.19
CA PRO A 43 48.85 -0.55 5.46
C PRO A 43 48.62 0.58 4.43
N LYS A 44 48.38 0.23 3.16
CA LYS A 44 48.02 1.20 2.11
C LYS A 44 46.69 1.89 2.39
N PHE A 45 45.69 1.15 2.86
CA PHE A 45 44.39 1.73 3.23
C PHE A 45 44.50 2.62 4.46
N ARG A 46 45.36 2.27 5.41
CA ARG A 46 45.67 3.10 6.58
C ARG A 46 46.20 4.49 6.20
N ALA A 47 47.07 4.56 5.20
CA ALA A 47 47.68 5.80 4.72
C ALA A 47 46.71 6.74 3.97
N VAL A 48 45.53 6.27 3.58
CA VAL A 48 44.51 7.08 2.91
C VAL A 48 43.95 8.14 3.86
N ARG A 49 43.68 9.34 3.34
CA ARG A 49 43.14 10.45 4.14
C ARG A 49 41.71 10.15 4.62
N PRO A 50 41.32 10.55 5.85
CA PRO A 50 39.97 10.34 6.38
C PRO A 50 38.81 10.74 5.44
N PRO A 51 38.82 11.89 4.74
CA PRO A 51 37.73 12.24 3.81
C PRO A 51 37.62 11.28 2.61
N GLN A 52 38.73 10.70 2.15
CA GLN A 52 38.69 9.69 1.08
C GLN A 52 38.13 8.36 1.59
N LYS A 53 38.34 8.02 2.86
CA LYS A 53 37.73 6.83 3.48
C LYS A 53 36.21 6.99 3.65
N MET A 54 35.73 8.21 3.90
CA MET A 54 34.28 8.49 3.97
C MET A 54 33.55 8.23 2.65
N TRP A 55 34.21 8.33 1.49
CA TRP A 55 33.58 7.98 0.21
C TRP A 55 33.14 6.53 0.13
N LEU A 56 33.80 5.61 0.85
CA LEU A 56 33.36 4.22 0.98
C LEU A 56 31.98 4.14 1.65
N MET A 57 31.75 4.97 2.66
CA MET A 57 30.48 5.03 3.39
C MET A 57 29.38 5.63 2.51
N VAL A 58 29.69 6.67 1.74
CA VAL A 58 28.77 7.27 0.78
C VAL A 58 28.40 6.26 -0.31
N ALA A 59 29.37 5.55 -0.88
CA ALA A 59 29.12 4.54 -1.90
C ALA A 59 28.27 3.38 -1.37
N ALA A 60 28.56 2.90 -0.16
CA ALA A 60 27.78 1.86 0.48
C ALA A 60 26.36 2.31 0.84
N PHE A 61 26.21 3.55 1.32
CA PHE A 61 24.91 4.15 1.58
C PHE A 61 24.07 4.24 0.31
N LEU A 62 24.64 4.74 -0.79
CA LEU A 62 23.95 4.89 -2.06
C LEU A 62 23.58 3.54 -2.69
N GLY A 63 24.51 2.58 -2.67
CA GLY A 63 24.26 1.22 -3.15
C GLY A 63 23.20 0.48 -2.32
N GLY A 64 23.24 0.65 -0.99
CA GLY A 64 22.24 0.09 -0.10
C GLY A 64 20.88 0.74 -0.24
N PHE A 65 20.84 2.05 -0.44
CA PHE A 65 19.60 2.79 -0.70
C PHE A 65 18.94 2.33 -2.00
N GLY A 66 19.71 2.23 -3.09
CA GLY A 66 19.18 1.77 -4.38
C GLY A 66 18.65 0.34 -4.34
N ASN A 67 19.39 -0.59 -3.72
CA ASN A 67 18.94 -1.99 -3.61
C ASN A 67 17.71 -2.12 -2.68
N GLY A 68 17.72 -1.39 -1.56
CA GLY A 68 16.62 -1.39 -0.61
C GLY A 68 15.34 -0.76 -1.16
N SER A 69 15.43 0.30 -1.96
CA SER A 69 14.27 0.96 -2.55
C SER A 69 13.65 0.12 -3.67
N ASP A 70 14.47 -0.50 -4.52
CA ASP A 70 14.01 -1.36 -5.62
C ASP A 70 13.30 -2.63 -5.12
N THR A 71 13.87 -3.27 -4.09
CA THR A 71 13.22 -4.41 -3.42
C THR A 71 11.93 -4.04 -2.70
N ALA A 72 11.80 -2.81 -2.19
CA ALA A 72 10.57 -2.33 -1.58
C ALA A 72 9.49 -2.00 -2.62
N PHE A 73 9.85 -1.35 -3.72
CA PHE A 73 8.93 -1.08 -4.84
C PHE A 73 8.35 -2.37 -5.43
N THR A 74 9.22 -3.34 -5.72
CA THR A 74 8.77 -4.62 -6.29
C THR A 74 7.87 -5.41 -5.35
N ASN A 75 8.07 -5.30 -4.03
CA ASN A 75 7.18 -5.91 -3.05
C ASN A 75 5.86 -5.14 -2.86
N PHE A 76 5.87 -3.81 -2.98
CA PHE A 76 4.65 -3.00 -2.97
C PHE A 76 3.73 -3.40 -4.12
N GLU A 77 4.26 -3.51 -5.35
CA GLU A 77 3.47 -3.95 -6.51
C GLU A 77 2.89 -5.36 -6.33
N ARG A 78 3.63 -6.27 -5.70
CA ARG A 78 3.15 -7.63 -5.40
C ARG A 78 2.01 -7.61 -4.40
N ARG A 79 2.17 -6.86 -3.30
CA ARG A 79 1.14 -6.71 -2.26
C ARG A 79 -0.13 -6.06 -2.80
N ASP A 80 0.00 -5.07 -3.66
CA ASP A 80 -1.14 -4.40 -4.28
C ASP A 80 -1.94 -5.38 -5.16
N ARG A 81 -1.27 -6.18 -5.99
CA ARG A 81 -1.93 -7.22 -6.80
C ARG A 81 -2.65 -8.26 -5.93
N GLU A 82 -2.03 -8.70 -4.84
CA GLU A 82 -2.65 -9.63 -3.89
C GLU A 82 -3.90 -9.04 -3.21
N MET A 83 -3.84 -7.77 -2.82
CA MET A 83 -4.98 -7.03 -2.24
C MET A 83 -6.13 -6.89 -3.23
N GLN A 84 -5.84 -6.59 -4.49
CA GLN A 84 -6.86 -6.51 -5.55
C GLN A 84 -7.56 -7.85 -5.76
N ILE A 85 -6.81 -8.97 -5.77
CA ILE A 85 -7.39 -10.31 -5.89
C ILE A 85 -8.27 -10.63 -4.70
N ARG A 86 -7.84 -10.29 -3.48
CA ARG A 86 -8.61 -10.51 -2.25
C ARG A 86 -9.92 -9.73 -2.25
N LEU A 87 -9.89 -8.45 -2.64
CA LEU A 87 -11.08 -7.61 -2.75
C LEU A 87 -12.02 -8.13 -3.85
N ALA A 88 -11.51 -8.58 -4.98
CA ALA A 88 -12.32 -9.18 -6.03
C ALA A 88 -13.00 -10.48 -5.56
N ASN A 89 -12.29 -11.32 -4.80
CA ASN A 89 -12.84 -12.54 -4.21
C ASN A 89 -13.90 -12.24 -3.14
N GLN A 90 -13.67 -11.23 -2.29
CA GLN A 90 -14.67 -10.76 -1.32
C GLN A 90 -15.93 -10.24 -2.03
N ARG A 91 -15.78 -9.38 -3.05
CA ARG A 91 -16.94 -8.90 -3.83
C ARG A 91 -17.71 -10.04 -4.48
N ARG A 92 -17.02 -11.05 -5.03
CA ARG A 92 -17.68 -12.24 -5.58
C ARG A 92 -18.44 -12.99 -4.50
N HIS A 93 -17.82 -13.20 -3.33
CA HIS A 93 -18.44 -13.87 -2.20
C HIS A 93 -19.68 -13.10 -1.69
N ASP A 94 -19.60 -11.78 -1.58
CA ASP A 94 -20.69 -10.92 -1.14
C ASP A 94 -21.89 -10.95 -2.12
N ILE A 95 -21.62 -11.01 -3.43
CA ILE A 95 -22.67 -11.17 -4.46
C ILE A 95 -23.33 -12.55 -4.38
N LEU A 96 -22.52 -13.61 -4.20
CA LEU A 96 -22.99 -14.99 -4.20
C LEU A 96 -23.79 -15.35 -2.95
N TYR A 97 -23.39 -14.87 -1.79
CA TYR A 97 -24.02 -15.23 -0.51
C TYR A 97 -24.95 -14.15 0.04
N GLY A 98 -24.85 -12.92 -0.49
CA GLY A 98 -25.69 -11.79 -0.11
C GLY A 98 -25.35 -11.28 1.29
N ASN A 99 -25.25 -9.97 1.43
CA ASN A 99 -25.09 -9.34 2.74
C ASN A 99 -26.33 -9.68 3.59
N PRO A 100 -26.23 -10.31 4.77
CA PRO A 100 -27.40 -10.64 5.60
C PRO A 100 -28.21 -9.38 5.97
N GLY A 101 -27.58 -8.20 5.93
CA GLY A 101 -28.24 -6.90 6.12
C GLY A 101 -29.19 -6.47 4.98
N GLU A 102 -28.89 -6.82 3.72
CA GLU A 102 -29.77 -6.46 2.59
C GLU A 102 -30.99 -7.39 2.48
N LYS A 103 -30.85 -8.67 2.85
CA LYS A 103 -32.00 -9.59 2.94
C LYS A 103 -32.99 -9.17 4.03
N GLN A 104 -32.53 -8.61 5.14
CA GLN A 104 -33.41 -8.08 6.20
C GLN A 104 -34.10 -6.77 5.80
N GLN A 105 -33.43 -5.86 5.09
CA GLN A 105 -34.06 -4.62 4.61
C GLN A 105 -35.05 -4.87 3.47
N ALA A 106 -34.76 -5.79 2.55
CA ALA A 106 -35.70 -6.19 1.50
C ALA A 106 -36.93 -6.93 2.07
N ALA A 107 -36.74 -7.79 3.08
CA ALA A 107 -37.86 -8.45 3.77
C ALA A 107 -38.72 -7.45 4.56
N ALA A 108 -38.10 -6.48 5.25
CA ALA A 108 -38.82 -5.42 5.96
C ALA A 108 -39.57 -4.45 5.01
N ALA A 109 -39.01 -4.15 3.84
CA ALA A 109 -39.67 -3.34 2.81
C ALA A 109 -40.81 -4.09 2.10
N SER A 110 -40.73 -5.43 1.98
CA SER A 110 -41.81 -6.24 1.39
C SER A 110 -42.98 -6.52 2.33
N LEU A 111 -42.83 -6.25 3.64
CA LEU A 111 -43.89 -6.38 4.65
C LEU A 111 -44.67 -5.08 4.87
N SER A 112 -44.21 -3.94 4.34
CA SER A 112 -44.87 -2.63 4.49
C SER A 112 -45.77 -2.24 3.30
N SER A 113 -45.80 -3.03 2.23
CA SER A 113 -46.69 -2.82 1.08
C SER A 113 -47.86 -3.82 1.06
N SER A 114 -48.73 -3.76 2.08
CA SER A 114 -50.10 -4.28 1.95
C SER A 114 -51.00 -3.21 1.32
N PRO A 115 -51.57 -3.41 0.11
CA PRO A 115 -52.57 -2.53 -0.43
C PRO A 115 -53.97 -3.06 -0.08
N SER A 116 -54.73 -2.29 0.70
CA SER A 116 -56.15 -2.54 1.03
C SER A 116 -56.90 -1.19 0.99
N PRO A 117 -58.22 -1.16 0.73
CA PRO A 117 -58.76 -0.84 -0.59
C PRO A 117 -59.61 0.45 -0.63
N SER A 118 -59.81 0.95 -1.86
CA SER A 118 -60.92 1.80 -2.35
C SER A 118 -61.90 2.46 -1.37
N SER A 119 -61.96 3.79 -1.39
CA SER A 119 -63.18 4.56 -1.12
C SER A 119 -63.37 5.66 -2.16
N SER A 120 -64.08 5.34 -3.24
CA SER A 120 -64.62 6.31 -4.19
C SER A 120 -65.85 6.99 -3.57
N SER A 121 -65.71 8.23 -3.09
CA SER A 121 -66.85 9.06 -2.69
C SER A 121 -67.24 9.99 -3.85
N SER A 122 -68.31 9.61 -4.53
CA SER A 122 -69.13 10.41 -5.44
C SER A 122 -69.89 11.52 -4.71
N SER A 123 -69.88 12.74 -5.24
CA SER A 123 -70.94 13.76 -5.11
C SER A 123 -70.65 14.93 -6.08
N SER A 124 -71.26 15.03 -7.27
CA SER A 124 -72.60 15.55 -7.59
C SER A 124 -72.84 17.02 -7.21
N SER A 125 -73.07 17.87 -8.24
CA SER A 125 -74.07 18.97 -8.33
C SER A 125 -73.47 20.17 -9.10
N LEU A 126 -73.94 20.44 -10.34
CA LEU A 126 -75.09 21.31 -10.69
C LEU A 126 -74.69 22.80 -10.54
N LYS A 127 -74.93 23.72 -11.48
CA LYS A 127 -75.87 23.78 -12.60
C LYS A 127 -75.44 24.91 -13.54
#